data_AF-A0A254QXS8-F1
#
_entry.id   AF-A0A254QXS8-F1
#
_cell.length_a   1.000
_cell.length_b   1.000
_cell.length_c   1.000
_cell.angle_alpha   90.00
_cell.angle_beta   90.00
_cell.angle_gamma   90.00
#
_symmetry.space_group_name_H-M   'P 1'
#
loop_
_entity.id
_entity.type
_entity.pdbx_description
1 polymer ?
#
loop_
_entity_poly.entity_id
_entity_poly.type
_entity_poly.pdbx_seq_one_letter_code
_entity_poly.pdbx_strand_id
1 'polypeptide(L)'
;MIVDQFASSLILSDTRVRIDLTDTSSNPNFPDDDWTIDTNSILEFSNGGTNRFFIQNRTQNTIPFTIAGPAPDNSLWVAGNGSIGLGTTLPQANLHIVDKGAFGEARIRLEDAVGTSYSWDMRGNNGGFYLYDVTAGKLPFQVRPGAPTSSIEIVSDGKVGIGTGFPQAALHLQRSNNTAALLIEETGAGTLGQLTLRN
;
A
#
# COMPACT_ATOMS: atom_id res chain seq x y z
N MET A 1 34.35 -40.31 -17.33
CA MET A 1 34.18 -39.75 -15.98
C MET A 1 33.29 -38.53 -16.13
N ILE A 2 31.98 -38.69 -15.95
CA ILE A 2 31.03 -37.57 -16.02
C ILE A 2 30.81 -37.14 -14.58
N VAL A 3 31.35 -35.99 -14.22
CA VAL A 3 31.08 -35.34 -12.95
C VAL A 3 29.76 -34.61 -13.14
N ASP A 4 28.69 -35.17 -12.61
CA ASP A 4 27.46 -34.41 -12.34
C ASP A 4 27.80 -33.40 -11.24
N GLN A 5 27.80 -32.12 -11.60
CA GLN A 5 28.09 -31.03 -10.67
C GLN A 5 26.80 -30.21 -10.45
N PHE A 6 26.44 -30.08 -9.16
CA PHE A 6 25.81 -28.91 -8.53
C PHE A 6 24.31 -28.90 -8.20
N ALA A 7 23.71 -30.00 -7.75
CA ALA A 7 22.54 -29.90 -6.87
C ALA A 7 22.85 -30.52 -5.49
N SER A 8 23.06 -29.68 -4.48
CA SER A 8 23.01 -30.08 -3.07
C SER A 8 21.67 -29.62 -2.52
N SER A 9 20.74 -30.55 -2.31
CA SER A 9 19.44 -30.27 -1.72
C SER A 9 19.28 -30.98 -0.38
N LEU A 10 18.58 -30.33 0.54
CA LEU A 10 18.00 -30.97 1.72
C LEU A 10 16.53 -31.25 1.39
N ILE A 11 16.17 -32.53 1.32
CA ILE A 11 14.79 -32.96 1.11
C ILE A 11 14.23 -33.39 2.46
N LEU A 12 13.17 -32.71 2.90
CA LEU A 12 12.37 -33.09 4.05
C LEU A 12 11.04 -33.64 3.54
N SER A 13 10.65 -34.84 3.98
CA SER A 13 9.43 -35.51 3.51
C SER A 13 8.68 -36.09 4.69
N ASP A 14 7.54 -35.47 4.97
CA ASP A 14 6.57 -35.94 5.95
C ASP A 14 5.21 -35.29 5.59
N THR A 15 4.15 -35.75 6.24
CA THR A 15 2.86 -35.07 6.31
C THR A 15 2.96 -33.66 6.93
N ARG A 16 4.00 -33.41 7.74
CA ARG A 16 4.32 -32.09 8.27
C ARG A 16 5.81 -31.78 8.13
N VAL A 17 6.13 -30.80 7.30
CA VAL A 17 7.52 -30.39 7.03
C VAL A 17 7.79 -28.99 7.57
N ARG A 18 8.72 -28.89 8.52
CA ARG A 18 9.16 -27.64 9.13
C ARG A 18 10.60 -27.70 9.60
N ILE A 19 11.17 -26.53 9.88
CA ILE A 19 12.44 -26.36 10.60
C ILE A 19 12.12 -25.64 11.90
N ASP A 20 12.34 -26.31 13.03
CA ASP A 20 12.19 -25.73 14.37
C ASP A 20 13.51 -25.06 14.80
N LEU A 21 13.40 -23.82 15.28
CA LEU A 21 14.48 -23.01 15.83
C LEU A 21 14.16 -22.77 17.30
N THR A 22 14.66 -23.65 18.17
CA THR A 22 14.45 -23.58 19.62
C THR A 22 15.59 -22.83 20.28
N ASP A 23 15.28 -21.71 20.91
CA ASP A 23 16.20 -21.01 21.77
C ASP A 23 16.34 -21.74 23.12
N THR A 24 17.55 -21.79 23.65
CA THR A 24 17.85 -22.49 24.92
C THR A 24 18.51 -21.56 25.94
N SER A 25 18.53 -20.26 25.64
CA SER A 25 19.09 -19.23 26.49
C SER A 25 18.31 -19.18 27.81
N SER A 26 19.03 -19.28 28.92
CA SER A 26 18.43 -19.22 30.27
C SER A 26 18.74 -17.91 30.99
N ASN A 27 19.48 -17.00 30.35
CA ASN A 27 19.77 -15.67 30.90
C ASN A 27 18.64 -14.72 30.53
N PRO A 28 17.92 -14.13 31.49
CA PRO A 28 16.77 -13.26 31.21
C PRO A 28 17.13 -11.94 30.47
N ASN A 29 18.42 -11.66 30.26
CA ASN A 29 18.87 -10.50 29.48
C ASN A 29 19.09 -10.81 28.00
N PHE A 30 18.87 -12.05 27.55
CA PHE A 30 18.96 -12.42 26.13
C PHE A 30 17.55 -12.69 25.57
N PRO A 31 17.31 -12.41 24.28
CA PRO A 31 16.10 -12.88 23.60
C PRO A 31 15.99 -14.41 23.69
N ASP A 32 14.76 -14.92 23.86
CA ASP A 32 14.46 -16.33 24.11
C ASP A 32 13.24 -16.84 23.31
N ASP A 33 12.85 -16.13 22.24
CA ASP A 33 11.74 -16.55 21.39
C ASP A 33 12.13 -17.75 20.51
N ASP A 34 11.28 -18.78 20.52
CA ASP A 34 11.34 -19.93 19.61
C ASP A 34 10.65 -19.60 18.30
N TRP A 35 11.23 -20.03 17.18
CA TRP A 35 10.69 -19.80 15.85
C TRP A 35 10.55 -21.10 15.06
N THR A 36 9.69 -21.10 14.04
CA THR A 36 9.64 -22.17 13.03
C THR A 36 9.48 -21.58 11.64
N ILE A 37 10.14 -22.23 10.68
CA ILE A 37 9.85 -22.08 9.25
C ILE A 37 8.98 -23.28 8.88
N ASP A 38 7.74 -23.04 8.48
CA ASP A 38 6.75 -24.11 8.30
C ASP A 38 6.08 -23.97 6.92
N THR A 39 5.61 -25.10 6.41
CA THR A 39 4.95 -25.21 5.10
C THR A 39 3.64 -25.95 5.27
N ASN A 40 2.58 -25.41 4.67
CA ASN A 40 1.22 -25.92 4.73
C ASN A 40 0.69 -26.03 6.18
N SER A 41 -0.30 -25.21 6.52
CA SER A 41 -0.90 -25.35 7.85
C SER A 41 -1.88 -26.51 7.86
N ILE A 42 -1.52 -27.57 8.57
CA ILE A 42 -2.43 -28.67 8.93
C ILE A 42 -3.13 -28.44 10.28
N LEU A 43 -2.77 -27.36 10.99
CA LEU A 43 -3.20 -27.10 12.37
C LEU A 43 -4.35 -26.09 12.48
N GLU A 44 -4.79 -25.50 11.37
CA GLU A 44 -6.00 -24.67 11.34
C GLU A 44 -7.22 -25.56 11.04
N PHE A 45 -8.02 -25.75 12.09
CA PHE A 45 -9.08 -26.75 12.24
C PHE A 45 -10.15 -26.78 11.11
N SER A 46 -10.73 -27.97 10.93
CA SER A 46 -12.04 -28.28 10.31
C SER A 46 -12.22 -28.13 8.80
N ASN A 47 -11.43 -27.34 8.07
CA ASN A 47 -11.69 -27.02 6.65
C ASN A 47 -10.52 -27.30 5.67
N GLY A 48 -9.70 -28.31 5.94
CA GLY A 48 -8.75 -28.83 4.92
C GLY A 48 -7.41 -28.10 4.83
N GLY A 49 -7.01 -27.36 5.87
CA GLY A 49 -5.70 -26.71 5.94
C GLY A 49 -5.53 -25.54 4.95
N THR A 50 -4.37 -24.88 5.01
CA THR A 50 -4.01 -23.81 4.06
C THR A 50 -2.68 -24.11 3.43
N ASN A 51 -2.62 -24.14 2.09
CA ASN A 51 -1.36 -24.18 1.35
C ASN A 51 -0.65 -22.85 1.50
N ARG A 52 0.54 -22.83 2.12
CA ARG A 52 1.32 -21.61 2.38
C ARG A 52 2.74 -21.91 2.82
N PHE A 53 3.64 -20.96 2.66
CA PHE A 53 4.92 -20.87 3.37
C PHE A 53 4.79 -19.80 4.46
N PHE A 54 5.27 -20.04 5.68
CA PHE A 54 5.15 -19.05 6.75
C PHE A 54 6.26 -19.19 7.80
N ILE A 55 6.50 -18.08 8.51
CA ILE A 55 7.38 -18.01 9.67
C ILE A 55 6.51 -17.75 10.88
N GLN A 56 6.61 -18.61 11.90
CA GLN A 56 5.84 -18.50 13.14
C GLN A 56 6.79 -18.30 14.32
N ASN A 57 6.48 -17.33 15.17
CA ASN A 57 7.02 -17.24 16.52
C ASN A 57 6.20 -18.19 17.41
N ARG A 58 6.83 -19.27 17.90
CA ARG A 58 6.20 -20.31 18.69
C ARG A 58 6.00 -19.88 20.15
N THR A 59 6.89 -19.06 20.70
CA THR A 59 6.77 -18.52 22.06
C THR A 59 5.55 -17.60 22.18
N GLN A 60 5.39 -16.67 21.23
CA GLN A 60 4.29 -15.71 21.21
C GLN A 60 3.04 -16.23 20.49
N ASN A 61 3.14 -17.39 19.83
CA ASN A 61 2.11 -17.97 18.96
C ASN A 61 1.60 -16.99 17.88
N THR A 62 2.51 -16.30 17.20
CA THR A 62 2.19 -15.34 16.13
C THR A 62 2.81 -15.75 14.80
N ILE A 63 2.18 -15.36 13.69
CA ILE A 63 2.66 -15.61 12.33
C ILE A 63 2.92 -14.27 11.64
N PRO A 64 4.12 -13.68 11.80
CA PRO A 64 4.42 -12.37 11.21
C PRO A 64 4.63 -12.38 9.69
N PHE A 65 4.90 -13.54 9.07
CA PHE A 65 5.11 -13.64 7.63
C PHE A 65 4.40 -14.85 7.04
N THR A 66 3.68 -14.64 5.94
CA THR A 66 3.00 -15.70 5.18
C THR A 66 3.03 -15.39 3.69
N ILE A 67 3.38 -16.39 2.88
CA ILE A 67 3.13 -16.44 1.44
C ILE A 67 2.06 -17.51 1.23
N ALA A 68 0.87 -17.11 0.79
CA ALA A 68 -0.18 -18.06 0.44
C ALA A 68 0.23 -18.89 -0.79
N GLY A 69 -0.13 -20.17 -0.82
CA GLY A 69 0.18 -21.09 -1.91
C GLY A 69 -0.20 -20.58 -3.32
N PRO A 70 -1.35 -19.91 -3.52
CA PRO A 70 -1.71 -19.37 -4.84
C PRO A 70 -1.09 -17.98 -5.14
N ALA A 71 -0.20 -17.46 -4.30
CA ALA A 71 0.44 -16.17 -4.57
C ALA A 71 1.20 -16.23 -5.92
N PRO A 72 0.92 -15.32 -6.87
CA PRO A 72 1.56 -15.34 -8.18
C PRO A 72 3.03 -14.90 -8.12
N ASP A 73 3.74 -15.12 -9.22
CA ASP A 73 5.11 -14.64 -9.40
C ASP A 73 5.23 -13.15 -9.07
N ASN A 74 6.27 -12.80 -8.31
CA ASN A 74 6.62 -11.42 -7.97
C ASN A 74 5.54 -10.71 -7.14
N SER A 75 4.77 -11.47 -6.35
CA SER A 75 3.86 -10.91 -5.33
C SER A 75 4.60 -9.94 -4.40
N LEU A 76 5.82 -10.29 -4.00
CA LEU A 76 6.81 -9.42 -3.37
C LEU A 76 8.16 -9.68 -4.03
N TRP A 77 8.75 -8.65 -4.61
CA TRP A 77 10.08 -8.70 -5.23
C TRP A 77 11.00 -7.68 -4.57
N VAL A 78 12.19 -8.10 -4.16
CA VAL A 78 13.24 -7.19 -3.66
C VAL A 78 14.37 -7.18 -4.69
N ALA A 79 14.53 -6.05 -5.37
CA ALA A 79 15.56 -5.88 -6.39
C ALA A 79 16.95 -5.71 -5.75
N GLY A 80 18.02 -5.95 -6.54
CA GLY A 80 19.40 -5.88 -6.05
C GLY A 80 19.85 -4.47 -5.59
N ASN A 81 19.10 -3.43 -5.95
CA ASN A 81 19.29 -2.06 -5.47
C ASN A 81 18.44 -1.74 -4.22
N GLY A 82 17.70 -2.71 -3.68
CA GLY A 82 16.83 -2.55 -2.51
C GLY A 82 15.39 -2.09 -2.81
N SER A 83 15.05 -1.80 -4.07
CA SER A 83 13.67 -1.43 -4.44
C SER A 83 12.70 -2.60 -4.28
N ILE A 84 11.47 -2.31 -3.85
CA ILE A 84 10.38 -3.28 -3.69
C ILE A 84 9.43 -3.22 -4.88
N GLY A 85 9.21 -4.35 -5.54
CA GLY A 85 8.18 -4.55 -6.55
C GLY A 85 7.01 -5.36 -6.00
N LEU A 86 5.79 -4.88 -6.22
CA LEU A 86 4.57 -5.66 -6.02
C LEU A 86 3.96 -5.93 -7.40
N GLY A 87 3.94 -7.19 -7.83
CA GLY A 87 3.49 -7.60 -9.17
C GLY A 87 4.51 -7.37 -10.31
N THR A 88 5.74 -6.94 -9.99
CA THR A 88 6.79 -6.62 -10.96
C THR A 88 8.19 -7.02 -10.48
N THR A 89 9.03 -7.49 -11.39
CA THR A 89 10.48 -7.76 -11.16
C THR A 89 11.38 -6.56 -11.47
N LEU A 90 10.83 -5.54 -12.14
CA LEU A 90 11.57 -4.36 -12.60
C LEU A 90 11.01 -3.11 -11.91
N PRO A 91 11.19 -2.96 -10.59
CA PRO A 91 10.78 -1.75 -9.90
C PRO A 91 11.55 -0.54 -10.43
N GLN A 92 10.84 0.53 -10.79
CA GLN A 92 11.42 1.80 -11.29
C GLN A 92 11.39 2.92 -10.24
N ALA A 93 10.96 2.58 -9.02
CA ALA A 93 10.92 3.44 -7.84
C ALA A 93 11.27 2.58 -6.60
N ASN A 94 11.48 3.22 -5.45
CA ASN A 94 11.74 2.50 -4.20
C ASN A 94 10.62 1.50 -3.85
N LEU A 95 9.37 1.86 -4.17
CA LEU A 95 8.22 0.97 -4.17
C LEU A 95 7.50 1.11 -5.52
N HIS A 96 7.35 0.01 -6.26
CA HIS A 96 6.65 -0.03 -7.54
C HIS A 96 5.54 -1.08 -7.49
N ILE A 97 4.29 -0.62 -7.55
CA ILE A 97 3.09 -1.47 -7.51
C ILE A 97 2.51 -1.56 -8.92
N VAL A 98 2.38 -2.78 -9.43
CA VAL A 98 1.74 -3.08 -10.71
C VAL A 98 0.56 -4.01 -10.46
N ASP A 99 -0.65 -3.47 -10.58
CA ASP A 99 -1.86 -4.29 -10.59
C ASP A 99 -2.14 -4.80 -12.02
N LYS A 100 -2.18 -6.13 -12.18
CA LYS A 100 -2.50 -6.81 -13.44
C LYS A 100 -3.94 -7.34 -13.44
N GLY A 101 -4.74 -7.00 -12.42
CA GLY A 101 -6.15 -7.38 -12.32
C GLY A 101 -7.04 -6.64 -13.33
N ALA A 102 -8.32 -6.99 -13.33
CA ALA A 102 -9.31 -6.47 -14.28
C ALA A 102 -9.48 -4.94 -14.27
N PHE A 103 -9.11 -4.27 -13.17
CA PHE A 103 -9.25 -2.82 -13.02
C PHE A 103 -7.93 -2.06 -13.23
N GLY A 104 -6.79 -2.75 -13.33
CA GLY A 104 -5.48 -2.15 -13.60
C GLY A 104 -5.16 -0.97 -12.68
N GLU A 105 -5.42 -1.12 -11.38
CA GLU A 105 -5.37 -0.02 -10.41
C GLU A 105 -4.37 -0.32 -9.30
N ALA A 106 -3.21 0.34 -9.36
CA ALA A 106 -2.27 0.32 -8.25
C ALA A 106 -2.89 1.06 -7.06
N ARG A 107 -2.92 0.40 -5.90
CA ARG A 107 -3.52 0.97 -4.68
C ARG A 107 -2.74 0.67 -3.42
N ILE A 108 -2.85 1.58 -2.46
CA ILE A 108 -2.46 1.39 -1.06
C ILE A 108 -3.71 1.62 -0.22
N ARG A 109 -4.09 0.63 0.59
CA ARG A 109 -5.24 0.71 1.49
C ARG A 109 -4.80 1.02 2.91
N LEU A 110 -5.52 1.94 3.55
CA LEU A 110 -5.47 2.23 4.98
C LEU A 110 -6.85 1.88 5.56
N GLU A 111 -6.89 1.03 6.58
CA GLU A 111 -8.15 0.52 7.13
C GLU A 111 -8.08 0.50 8.66
N ASP A 112 -9.09 1.09 9.29
CA ASP A 112 -9.42 0.82 10.68
C ASP A 112 -10.49 -0.27 10.73
N ALA A 113 -10.17 -1.37 11.39
CA ALA A 113 -11.06 -2.52 11.58
C ALA A 113 -11.66 -2.56 12.98
N VAL A 114 -11.35 -1.60 13.86
CA VAL A 114 -11.85 -1.54 15.24
C VAL A 114 -12.87 -0.41 15.37
N GLY A 115 -13.96 -0.65 16.09
CA GLY A 115 -15.03 0.33 16.26
C GLY A 115 -15.82 0.58 14.98
N THR A 116 -16.02 1.84 14.58
CA THR A 116 -16.64 2.17 13.29
C THR A 116 -15.60 2.04 12.20
N SER A 117 -15.61 0.88 11.53
CA SER A 117 -14.64 0.60 10.48
C SER A 117 -14.67 1.65 9.37
N TYR A 118 -13.49 2.06 8.95
CA TYR A 118 -13.31 3.02 7.88
C TYR A 118 -12.10 2.63 7.03
N SER A 119 -12.21 2.75 5.70
CA SER A 119 -11.05 2.52 4.83
C SER A 119 -10.91 3.55 3.73
N TRP A 120 -9.65 3.84 3.43
CA TRP A 120 -9.20 4.79 2.43
C TRP A 120 -8.23 4.09 1.49
N ASP A 121 -8.39 4.31 0.19
CA ASP A 121 -7.43 3.87 -0.80
C ASP A 121 -6.73 5.09 -1.43
N MET A 122 -5.40 5.08 -1.46
CA MET A 122 -4.61 5.88 -2.40
C MET A 122 -4.50 5.09 -3.69
N ARG A 123 -4.96 5.64 -4.82
CA ARG A 123 -5.13 4.91 -6.08
C ARG A 123 -4.48 5.63 -7.25
N GLY A 124 -3.93 4.86 -8.19
CA GLY A 124 -3.39 5.35 -9.46
C GLY A 124 -3.74 4.44 -10.62
N ASN A 125 -4.31 5.01 -11.68
CA ASN A 125 -4.59 4.31 -12.95
C ASN A 125 -4.67 5.31 -14.11
N ASN A 126 -5.10 4.84 -15.28
CA ASN A 126 -5.26 5.66 -16.49
C ASN A 126 -6.30 6.79 -16.35
N GLY A 127 -7.15 6.78 -15.34
CA GLY A 127 -8.10 7.85 -15.07
C GLY A 127 -7.56 8.93 -14.13
N GLY A 128 -6.38 8.75 -13.51
CA GLY A 128 -5.75 9.71 -12.60
C GLY A 128 -5.17 9.14 -11.30
N PHE A 129 -4.89 10.06 -10.38
CA PHE A 129 -4.49 9.79 -8.99
C PHE A 129 -5.61 10.23 -8.04
N TYR A 130 -5.96 9.40 -7.05
CA TYR A 130 -7.13 9.62 -6.21
C TYR A 130 -6.89 9.29 -4.74
N LEU A 131 -7.59 10.02 -3.87
CA LEU A 131 -7.96 9.54 -2.53
C LEU A 131 -9.41 9.06 -2.61
N TYR A 132 -9.60 7.75 -2.44
CA TYR A 132 -10.92 7.12 -2.49
C TYR A 132 -11.35 6.68 -1.09
N ASP A 133 -12.50 7.18 -0.69
CA ASP A 133 -13.21 6.74 0.49
C ASP A 133 -13.95 5.45 0.14
N VAL A 134 -13.41 4.31 0.57
CA VAL A 134 -13.95 3.00 0.27
C VAL A 134 -15.26 2.78 1.00
N THR A 135 -15.35 3.26 2.24
CA THR A 135 -16.53 3.08 3.09
C THR A 135 -17.73 3.89 2.57
N ALA A 136 -17.52 5.14 2.18
CA ALA A 136 -18.59 6.01 1.65
C ALA A 136 -18.77 5.90 0.12
N GLY A 137 -17.84 5.24 -0.58
CA GLY A 137 -17.83 5.15 -2.04
C GLY A 137 -17.63 6.52 -2.71
N LYS A 138 -16.77 7.39 -2.15
CA LYS A 138 -16.58 8.78 -2.58
C LYS A 138 -15.14 9.06 -3.02
N LEU A 139 -14.98 10.07 -3.86
CA LEU A 139 -13.69 10.56 -4.35
C LEU A 139 -13.49 12.03 -3.91
N PRO A 140 -13.16 12.30 -2.64
CA PRO A 140 -12.97 13.67 -2.17
C PRO A 140 -11.78 14.39 -2.80
N PHE A 141 -10.79 13.65 -3.33
CA PHE A 141 -9.66 14.24 -4.04
C PHE A 141 -9.29 13.41 -5.27
N GLN A 142 -9.09 14.10 -6.40
CA GLN A 142 -8.75 13.50 -7.68
C GLN A 142 -7.93 14.47 -8.53
N VAL A 143 -6.81 13.97 -9.06
CA VAL A 143 -6.02 14.64 -10.10
C VAL A 143 -6.13 13.81 -11.37
N ARG A 144 -6.70 14.39 -12.42
CA ARG A 144 -6.84 13.72 -13.73
C ARG A 144 -5.52 13.73 -14.51
N PRO A 145 -5.30 12.75 -15.41
CA PRO A 145 -4.14 12.74 -16.29
C PRO A 145 -4.07 14.03 -17.09
N GLY A 146 -2.86 14.58 -17.22
CA GLY A 146 -2.63 15.84 -17.94
C GLY A 146 -2.97 17.11 -17.15
N ALA A 147 -3.34 17.02 -15.86
CA ALA A 147 -3.41 18.20 -15.01
C ALA A 147 -2.05 18.93 -14.99
N PRO A 148 -2.00 20.26 -15.22
CA PRO A 148 -0.74 20.99 -15.28
C PRO A 148 -0.05 21.07 -13.92
N THR A 149 1.25 21.37 -13.92
CA THR A 149 2.01 21.75 -12.73
C THR A 149 1.30 22.87 -11.97
N SER A 150 1.34 22.80 -10.63
CA SER A 150 0.70 23.78 -9.75
C SER A 150 -0.81 23.92 -9.96
N SER A 151 -1.50 22.85 -10.42
CA SER A 151 -2.96 22.82 -10.48
C SER A 151 -3.61 23.20 -9.14
N ILE A 152 -3.05 22.66 -8.04
CA ILE A 152 -3.18 23.15 -6.66
C ILE A 152 -1.79 23.01 -6.04
N GLU A 153 -1.26 24.05 -5.43
CA GLU A 153 0.03 24.05 -4.75
C GLU A 153 -0.08 24.75 -3.39
N ILE A 154 0.48 24.15 -2.35
CA ILE A 154 0.63 24.79 -1.03
C ILE A 154 2.13 25.05 -0.87
N VAL A 155 2.51 26.32 -0.87
CA VAL A 155 3.94 26.70 -0.79
C VAL A 155 4.42 26.77 0.66
N SER A 156 5.74 26.87 0.86
CA SER A 156 6.39 26.75 2.16
C SER A 156 5.95 27.77 3.23
N ASP A 157 5.40 28.92 2.84
CA ASP A 157 4.84 29.92 3.75
C ASP A 157 3.32 29.75 3.98
N GLY A 158 2.74 28.64 3.53
CA GLY A 158 1.35 28.23 3.77
C GLY A 158 0.33 28.79 2.78
N LYS A 159 0.74 29.58 1.78
CA LYS A 159 -0.17 30.09 0.75
C LYS A 159 -0.60 28.98 -0.22
N VAL A 160 -1.82 29.12 -0.76
CA VAL A 160 -2.38 28.20 -1.75
C VAL A 160 -2.42 28.85 -3.13
N GLY A 161 -1.74 28.26 -4.10
CA GLY A 161 -1.82 28.61 -5.51
C GLY A 161 -2.73 27.65 -6.29
N ILE A 162 -3.57 28.21 -7.17
CA ILE A 162 -4.37 27.45 -8.15
C ILE A 162 -3.94 27.92 -9.54
N GLY A 163 -3.19 27.07 -10.25
CA GLY A 163 -2.56 27.40 -11.53
C GLY A 163 -1.26 28.19 -11.41
N THR A 164 -0.67 28.29 -10.21
CA THR A 164 0.58 29.03 -9.94
C THR A 164 1.35 28.43 -8.79
N GLY A 165 2.68 28.30 -8.94
CA GLY A 165 3.60 27.93 -7.85
C GLY A 165 4.18 29.13 -7.11
N PHE A 166 3.79 30.36 -7.48
CA PHE A 166 4.26 31.60 -6.85
C PHE A 166 3.07 32.44 -6.38
N PRO A 167 2.28 31.96 -5.40
CA PRO A 167 1.13 32.70 -4.89
C PRO A 167 1.57 34.01 -4.21
N GLN A 168 0.95 35.13 -4.62
CA GLN A 168 1.23 36.47 -4.08
C GLN A 168 0.30 36.86 -2.92
N ALA A 169 -0.74 36.05 -2.67
CA ALA A 169 -1.70 36.19 -1.58
C ALA A 169 -1.91 34.82 -0.91
N ALA A 170 -2.59 34.78 0.24
CA ALA A 170 -2.91 33.54 0.96
C ALA A 170 -3.61 32.50 0.07
N LEU A 171 -4.46 32.96 -0.84
CA LEU A 171 -5.04 32.19 -1.93
C LEU A 171 -4.84 32.96 -3.25
N HIS A 172 -4.18 32.37 -4.24
CA HIS A 172 -3.93 32.99 -5.54
C HIS A 172 -4.37 32.06 -6.68
N LEU A 173 -5.41 32.46 -7.43
CA LEU A 173 -5.81 31.80 -8.66
C LEU A 173 -5.20 32.52 -9.87
N GLN A 174 -4.47 31.80 -10.72
CA GLN A 174 -3.84 32.33 -11.91
C GLN A 174 -4.21 31.49 -13.15
N ARG A 175 -4.48 32.16 -14.28
CA ARG A 175 -4.65 31.54 -15.60
C ARG A 175 -3.98 32.40 -16.66
N SER A 176 -3.34 31.78 -17.65
CA SER A 176 -2.65 32.45 -18.77
C SER A 176 -3.46 32.52 -20.06
N ASN A 177 -4.68 32.00 -20.05
CA ASN A 177 -5.59 31.91 -21.20
C ASN A 177 -6.78 32.88 -21.09
N ASN A 178 -6.66 33.92 -20.25
CA ASN A 178 -7.70 34.91 -19.97
C ASN A 178 -9.00 34.33 -19.36
N THR A 179 -8.93 33.15 -18.72
CA THR A 179 -10.10 32.53 -18.05
C THR A 179 -9.96 32.49 -16.52
N ALA A 180 -9.18 33.38 -15.92
CA ALA A 180 -9.06 33.45 -14.47
C ALA A 180 -10.40 33.90 -13.87
N ALA A 181 -11.06 33.01 -13.13
CA ALA A 181 -12.33 33.28 -12.48
C ALA A 181 -12.46 32.42 -11.21
N LEU A 182 -13.13 32.97 -10.20
CA LEU A 182 -13.62 32.21 -9.05
C LEU A 182 -15.15 32.12 -9.18
N LEU A 183 -15.66 30.90 -9.34
CA LEU A 183 -17.10 30.63 -9.31
C LEU A 183 -17.46 30.10 -7.92
N ILE A 184 -18.43 30.74 -7.27
CA ILE A 184 -19.05 30.25 -6.03
C ILE A 184 -20.52 30.05 -6.33
N GLU A 185 -21.00 28.82 -6.20
CA GLU A 185 -22.37 28.42 -6.52
C GLU A 185 -22.95 27.60 -5.37
N GLU A 186 -24.21 27.86 -5.02
CA GLU A 186 -24.98 27.05 -4.07
C GLU A 186 -26.17 26.46 -4.85
N THR A 187 -26.28 25.14 -4.84
CA THR A 187 -27.31 24.41 -5.61
C THR A 187 -28.51 24.00 -4.77
N GLY A 188 -28.44 24.13 -3.44
CA GLY A 188 -29.52 23.88 -2.51
C GLY A 188 -30.47 25.08 -2.35
N ALA A 189 -31.71 24.81 -1.93
CA ALA A 189 -32.67 25.86 -1.60
C ALA A 189 -32.43 26.34 -0.15
N GLY A 190 -31.99 27.59 0.06
CA GLY A 190 -31.75 28.16 1.39
C GLY A 190 -31.19 29.59 1.38
N THR A 191 -31.08 30.21 2.56
CA THR A 191 -30.47 31.55 2.72
C THR A 191 -28.96 31.47 2.47
N LEU A 192 -28.47 32.30 1.55
CA LEU A 192 -27.12 32.24 1.00
C LEU A 192 -26.10 33.02 1.84
N GLY A 193 -24.93 32.42 2.07
CA GLY A 193 -23.73 33.06 2.60
C GLY A 193 -22.52 32.85 1.68
N GLN A 194 -22.72 33.00 0.36
CA GLN A 194 -21.75 32.57 -0.67
C GLN A 194 -20.34 33.15 -0.50
N LEU A 195 -20.21 34.41 -0.09
CA LEU A 195 -18.92 35.00 0.26
C LEU A 195 -19.09 35.95 1.44
N THR A 196 -18.37 35.67 2.54
CA THR A 196 -18.28 36.57 3.68
C THR A 196 -16.83 37.02 3.84
N LEU A 197 -16.58 38.32 3.72
CA LEU A 197 -15.28 38.93 3.98
C LEU A 197 -15.34 39.61 5.35
N ARG A 198 -14.35 39.33 6.21
CA ARG A 198 -14.20 39.95 7.54
C ARG A 198 -12.78 40.46 7.68
N ASN A 199 -12.62 41.53 8.44
CA ASN A 199 -11.33 42.06 8.86
C ASN A 199 -10.91 41.54 10.23
#